data_AF-A0A357R1P8-F1
#
_entry.id   AF-A0A357R1P8-F1
#
_cell.length_a   1.000
_cell.length_b   1.000
_cell.length_c   1.000
_cell.angle_alpha   90.00
_cell.angle_beta   90.00
_cell.angle_gamma   90.00
#
_symmetry.space_group_name_H-M   'P 1'
#
loop_
_entity.id
_entity.type
_entity.pdbx_description
1 polymer ?
#
loop_
_entity_poly.entity_id
_entity_poly.type
_entity_poly.pdbx_seq_one_letter_code
_entity_poly.pdbx_strand_id
1 'polypeptide(L)'
;SDTVIEDLAKLILDLAKGQPIKAVGLGVPGLLDLNAGNCRFSCNLGWQDVPIAGDLSRRIDAPVYIDNDVRAAALGEWSRGRAQGCNDFIYLSVGTGI
;
A
#
# COMPACT_ATOMS: atom_id res chain seq x y z
N SER A 1 5.95 -9.23 11.97
CA SER A 1 6.04 -7.98 11.20
C SER A 1 7.25 -8.01 10.28
N ASP A 2 8.47 -8.09 10.82
CA ASP A 2 9.72 -7.91 10.05
C ASP A 2 9.90 -8.82 8.83
N THR A 3 9.52 -10.09 8.92
CA THR A 3 9.63 -11.04 7.80
C THR A 3 8.83 -10.59 6.58
N VAL A 4 7.59 -10.13 6.78
CA VAL A 4 6.74 -9.64 5.67
C VAL A 4 7.34 -8.40 5.02
N ILE A 5 7.89 -7.49 5.82
CA ILE A 5 8.54 -6.27 5.30
C ILE A 5 9.81 -6.65 4.51
N GLU A 6 10.53 -7.67 4.94
CA GLU A 6 11.73 -8.15 4.26
C GLU A 6 11.38 -8.79 2.92
N ASP A 7 10.36 -9.64 2.90
CA ASP A 7 9.87 -10.28 1.69
C ASP A 7 9.32 -9.25 0.68
N LEU A 8 8.61 -8.22 1.17
CA LEU A 8 8.16 -7.10 0.32
C LEU A 8 9.34 -6.33 -0.28
N ALA A 9 10.37 -6.03 0.52
CA ALA A 9 11.55 -5.32 0.02
C ALA A 9 12.28 -6.14 -1.06
N LYS A 10 12.47 -7.44 -0.84
CA LYS A 10 13.06 -8.35 -1.83
C LYS A 10 12.24 -8.36 -3.12
N LEU A 11 10.93 -8.57 -3.02
CA LEU A 11 10.04 -8.58 -4.17
C LEU A 11 10.08 -7.28 -4.98
N ILE A 12 10.10 -6.12 -4.31
CA ILE A 12 10.17 -4.81 -4.98
C ILE A 12 11.49 -4.67 -5.75
N LEU A 13 12.61 -5.02 -5.12
CA LEU A 13 13.93 -4.91 -5.75
C LEU A 13 14.05 -5.88 -6.93
N ASP A 14 13.51 -7.10 -6.80
CA ASP A 14 13.47 -8.09 -7.88
C ASP A 14 12.62 -7.60 -9.06
N LEU A 15 11.47 -6.98 -8.80
CA LEU A 15 10.62 -6.38 -9.83
C LEU A 15 11.28 -5.19 -10.52
N ALA A 16 12.06 -4.40 -9.78
CA ALA A 16 12.79 -3.27 -10.33
C ALA A 16 13.93 -3.70 -11.27
N LYS A 17 14.46 -4.93 -11.13
CA LYS A 17 15.52 -5.48 -11.99
C LYS A 17 16.73 -4.53 -12.12
N GLY A 18 17.10 -3.89 -11.01
CA GLY A 18 18.21 -2.92 -10.96
C GLY A 18 17.91 -1.55 -11.58
N GLN A 19 16.68 -1.30 -12.04
CA GLN A 19 16.25 0.04 -12.47
C GLN A 19 15.98 0.93 -11.25
N PRO A 20 16.25 2.25 -11.35
CA PRO A 20 15.99 3.18 -10.27
C PRO A 20 14.48 3.28 -9.97
N ILE A 21 14.13 3.11 -8.70
CA ILE A 21 12.75 3.20 -8.23
C ILE A 21 12.45 4.65 -7.89
N LYS A 22 11.51 5.28 -8.60
CA LYS A 22 11.10 6.67 -8.30
C LYS A 22 10.25 6.76 -7.03
N ALA A 23 9.34 5.80 -6.84
CA ALA A 23 8.49 5.66 -5.66
C ALA A 23 7.79 4.30 -5.68
N VAL A 24 7.29 3.87 -4.53
CA VAL A 24 6.38 2.72 -4.36
C VAL A 24 5.10 3.18 -3.68
N GLY A 25 3.95 2.76 -4.20
CA GLY A 25 2.66 2.87 -3.53
C GLY A 25 2.23 1.50 -2.99
N LEU A 26 1.84 1.43 -1.72
CA LEU A 26 1.42 0.19 -1.06
C LEU A 26 -0.01 0.30 -0.52
N GLY A 27 -0.91 -0.53 -1.03
CA GLY A 27 -2.23 -0.74 -0.43
C GLY A 27 -2.11 -1.66 0.78
N VAL A 28 -2.45 -1.17 1.96
CA VAL A 28 -2.32 -1.91 3.22
C VAL A 28 -3.72 -2.13 3.83
N PRO A 29 -4.10 -3.39 4.16
CA PRO A 29 -5.34 -3.63 4.87
C PRO A 29 -5.22 -3.12 6.31
N GLY A 30 -6.19 -2.33 6.76
CA GLY A 30 -6.28 -1.85 8.14
C GLY A 30 -6.36 -0.34 8.31
N LEU A 31 -6.15 0.10 9.56
CA LEU A 31 -6.16 1.50 9.98
C LEU A 31 -4.77 2.10 9.81
N LEU A 32 -4.68 3.15 9.00
CA LEU A 32 -3.41 3.79 8.64
C LEU A 32 -3.35 5.23 9.12
N ASP A 33 -2.17 5.65 9.53
CA ASP A 33 -1.77 7.03 9.68
C ASP A 33 -0.91 7.41 8.47
N LEU A 34 -1.54 8.04 7.48
CA LEU A 34 -0.92 8.35 6.19
C LEU A 34 0.18 9.40 6.31
N ASN A 35 0.06 10.32 7.27
CA ASN A 35 1.04 11.38 7.49
C ASN A 35 2.33 10.80 8.08
N ALA A 36 2.19 9.86 9.03
CA ALA A 36 3.33 9.17 9.64
C ALA A 36 3.84 7.98 8.81
N GLY A 37 3.09 7.52 7.81
CA GLY A 37 3.41 6.30 7.05
C GLY A 37 3.33 5.03 7.91
N ASN A 38 2.42 5.02 8.89
CA ASN A 38 2.30 3.97 9.91
C ASN A 38 0.99 3.17 9.73
N CYS A 39 1.07 1.85 9.83
CA CYS A 39 -0.09 0.98 10.01
C CYS A 39 -0.39 0.86 11.51
N ARG A 40 -1.39 1.62 11.98
CA ARG A 40 -1.83 1.63 13.38
C ARG A 40 -2.35 0.27 13.81
N PHE A 41 -3.16 -0.35 12.97
CA PHE A 41 -3.73 -1.66 13.24
C PHE A 41 -4.11 -2.38 11.95
N SER A 42 -3.71 -3.65 11.83
CA SER A 42 -4.21 -4.55 10.80
C SER A 42 -4.49 -5.92 11.41
N CYS A 43 -5.77 -6.28 11.50
CA CYS A 43 -6.16 -7.60 12.01
C CYS A 43 -5.63 -8.72 11.10
N ASN A 44 -5.75 -8.55 9.78
CA ASN A 44 -5.34 -9.54 8.78
C ASN A 44 -3.83 -9.83 8.81
N LEU A 45 -3.01 -8.84 9.14
CA LEU A 45 -1.56 -8.97 9.21
C LEU A 45 -1.03 -9.16 10.64
N GLY A 46 -1.90 -9.06 11.65
CA GLY A 46 -1.50 -9.03 13.06
C GLY A 46 -0.57 -7.87 13.39
N TRP A 47 -0.74 -6.72 12.73
CA TRP A 47 0.12 -5.54 12.91
C TRP A 47 -0.48 -4.56 13.91
N GLN A 48 0.40 -3.97 14.71
CA GLN A 48 0.07 -2.88 15.62
C GLN A 48 1.22 -1.87 15.62
N ASP A 49 0.90 -0.61 15.28
CA ASP A 49 1.83 0.52 15.14
C ASP A 49 3.12 0.17 14.36
N VAL A 50 2.97 -0.41 13.16
CA VAL A 50 4.09 -0.76 12.27
C VAL A 50 4.42 0.41 11.32
N PRO A 51 5.62 1.02 11.40
CA PRO A 51 6.03 2.16 10.56
C PRO A 51 6.45 1.70 9.14
N ILE A 52 5.55 0.98 8.47
CA ILE A 52 5.78 0.22 7.25
C ILE A 52 6.38 1.04 6.11
N ALA A 53 5.95 2.30 5.92
CA ALA A 53 6.46 3.15 4.86
C ALA A 53 7.94 3.47 5.08
N GLY A 54 8.31 3.87 6.30
CA GLY A 54 9.69 4.19 6.65
C GLY A 54 10.59 2.96 6.63
N ASP A 55 10.10 1.82 7.11
CA ASP A 55 10.86 0.57 7.10
C ASP A 55 11.14 0.07 5.69
N LEU A 56 10.15 0.06 4.80
CA LEU A 56 10.38 -0.30 3.40
C LEU A 56 11.27 0.72 2.69
N SER A 57 11.01 2.02 2.88
CA SER A 57 11.74 3.09 2.20
C SER A 57 13.25 2.99 2.43
N ARG A 58 13.67 2.73 3.68
CA ARG A 58 15.08 2.50 4.02
C ARG A 58 15.67 1.26 3.33
N ARG A 59 14.89 0.20 3.15
CA ARG A 59 15.37 -1.07 2.58
C ARG A 59 15.52 -1.02 1.07
N ILE A 60 14.69 -0.23 0.38
CA ILE A 60 14.69 -0.14 -1.09
C ILE A 60 15.33 1.15 -1.62
N ASP A 61 15.76 2.05 -0.74
CA ASP A 61 16.32 3.37 -1.06
C ASP A 61 15.43 4.20 -2.00
N ALA A 62 14.12 4.21 -1.72
CA ALA A 62 13.14 4.96 -2.49
C ALA A 62 11.94 5.42 -1.63
N PRO A 63 11.23 6.48 -2.03
CA PRO A 63 10.01 6.92 -1.36
C PRO A 63 8.93 5.84 -1.37
N VAL A 64 8.28 5.63 -0.23
CA VAL A 64 7.16 4.69 -0.08
C VAL A 64 5.95 5.45 0.46
N TYR A 65 4.83 5.34 -0.24
CA TYR A 65 3.54 5.88 0.17
C TYR A 65 2.60 4.72 0.46
N ILE A 66 1.77 4.87 1.49
CA ILE A 66 0.76 3.89 1.84
C ILE A 66 -0.63 4.48 1.67
N ASP A 67 -1.60 3.62 1.39
CA ASP A 67 -3.01 3.93 1.52
C ASP A 67 -3.76 2.66 1.91
N ASN A 68 -5.02 2.80 2.32
CA ASN A 68 -5.88 1.65 2.53
C ASN A 68 -6.07 0.90 1.20
N ASP A 69 -6.04 -0.42 1.24
CA ASP A 69 -6.16 -1.30 0.08
C ASP A 69 -7.43 -1.07 -0.76
N VAL A 70 -8.60 -0.94 -0.12
CA VAL A 70 -9.87 -0.65 -0.80
C VAL A 70 -9.85 0.75 -1.42
N ARG A 71 -9.27 1.73 -0.73
CA ARG A 71 -9.10 3.10 -1.28
C ARG A 71 -8.15 3.12 -2.47
N ALA A 72 -7.04 2.39 -2.40
CA ALA A 72 -6.10 2.26 -3.50
C ALA A 72 -6.73 1.60 -4.72
N ALA A 73 -7.57 0.56 -4.51
CA ALA A 73 -8.34 -0.06 -5.58
C ALA A 73 -9.33 0.93 -6.22
N ALA A 74 -10.08 1.68 -5.41
CA ALA A 74 -10.99 2.72 -5.89
C ALA A 74 -10.25 3.79 -6.70
N LEU A 75 -9.08 4.25 -6.23
CA LEU A 75 -8.23 5.19 -6.95
C LEU A 75 -7.75 4.62 -8.30
N GLY A 76 -7.45 3.33 -8.35
CA GLY A 76 -7.14 2.61 -9.59
C GLY A 76 -8.28 2.69 -10.60
N GLU A 77 -9.51 2.37 -10.18
CA GLU A 77 -10.69 2.43 -11.05
C GLU A 77 -11.00 3.85 -11.53
N TRP A 78 -10.83 4.86 -10.66
CA TRP A 78 -11.04 6.26 -11.00
C TRP A 78 -9.99 6.79 -11.98
N SER A 79 -8.72 6.46 -11.76
CA SER A 79 -7.62 7.00 -12.56
C SER A 79 -7.39 6.24 -13.87
N ARG A 80 -7.63 4.93 -13.89
CA ARG A 80 -7.20 4.01 -14.95
C ARG A 80 -8.27 2.99 -15.36
N GLY A 81 -9.39 2.91 -14.65
CA GLY A 81 -10.42 1.89 -14.86
C GLY A 81 -11.78 2.45 -15.26
N ARG A 82 -12.86 1.80 -14.78
CA ARG A 82 -14.24 2.06 -15.25
C ARG A 82 -14.86 3.35 -14.69
N ALA A 83 -14.27 3.92 -13.64
CA ALA A 83 -14.73 5.16 -13.04
C ALA A 83 -14.00 6.40 -13.61
N GLN A 84 -13.20 6.24 -14.67
CA GLN A 84 -12.60 7.37 -15.38
C GLN A 84 -13.67 8.35 -15.89
N GLY A 85 -13.47 9.63 -15.61
CA GLY A 85 -14.40 10.70 -15.98
C GLY A 85 -15.61 10.85 -15.06
N CYS A 86 -15.78 9.96 -14.07
CA CYS A 86 -16.74 10.16 -12.99
C CYS A 86 -16.18 11.13 -11.96
N ASN A 87 -16.95 12.15 -11.60
CA ASN A 87 -16.62 13.05 -10.48
C ASN A 87 -16.93 12.38 -9.13
N ASP A 88 -18.01 11.61 -9.09
CA ASP A 88 -18.51 10.93 -7.91
C ASP A 88 -18.79 9.46 -8.25
N PHE A 89 -18.25 8.55 -7.44
CA PHE A 89 -18.53 7.12 -7.55
C PHE A 89 -18.31 6.44 -6.20
N ILE A 90 -18.86 5.23 -6.04
CA ILE A 90 -18.65 4.39 -4.87
C ILE A 90 -17.97 3.10 -5.35
N TYR A 91 -16.91 2.70 -4.65
CA TYR A 91 -16.27 1.41 -4.84
C TYR A 91 -16.66 0.49 -3.68
N LEU A 92 -17.24 -0.67 -4.01
CA LEU A 92 -17.61 -1.68 -3.03
C LEU A 92 -16.78 -2.94 -3.29
N SER A 93 -15.91 -3.29 -2.36
CA SER A 93 -15.15 -4.54 -2.40
C SER A 93 -15.95 -5.63 -1.70
N VAL A 94 -16.43 -6.64 -2.43
CA VAL A 94 -17.17 -7.77 -1.84
C VAL A 94 -16.28 -9.01 -1.88
N GLY A 95 -15.81 -9.44 -0.71
CA GLY A 95 -14.92 -10.60 -0.54
C GLY A 95 -15.17 -11.32 0.77
N THR A 96 -14.10 -11.63 1.52
CA THR A 96 -14.21 -12.20 2.89
C THR A 96 -14.83 -11.23 3.89
N GLY A 97 -14.93 -9.95 3.53
CA GLY A 97 -15.72 -8.91 4.17
C GLY A 97 -16.29 -7.94 3.12
N ILE A 98 -16.90 -6.87 3.60
CA ILE A 98 -17.35 -5.72 2.80
C ILE A 98 -16.53 -4.50 3.22
#